data_AF-A0A527G5M8-F1
#
_entry.id   AF-A0A527G5M8-F1
#
_cell.length_a   1.000
_cell.length_b   1.000
_cell.length_c   1.000
_cell.angle_alpha   90.00
_cell.angle_beta   90.00
_cell.angle_gamma   90.00
#
_symmetry.space_group_name_H-M   'P 1'
#
loop_
_entity.id
_entity.type
_entity.pdbx_description
1 polymer ?
#
loop_
_entity_poly.entity_id
_entity_poly.type
_entity_poly.pdbx_seq_one_letter_code
_entity_poly.pdbx_strand_id
1 'polypeptide(L)'
;DEALQALGGDHVSFGYLTTTVTVWGEDRQAAAEKLRAVERIINGLGFTTIREGVNAVEAWLGSLPGHVYANVRQPLVHTLNLAHLMPLSSVWAGPATNEHLAKVTQTEAPPLFVAETSGSTPFRLSTHVEDVGHMLVVGPTG
;
A
#
# COMPACT_ATOMS: atom_id res chain seq x y z
N ASP A 1 30.27 -5.12 -13.40
CA ASP A 1 31.35 -5.55 -12.48
C ASP A 1 30.97 -5.51 -11.01
N GLU A 2 30.38 -4.44 -10.48
CA GLU A 2 29.91 -4.40 -9.07
C GLU A 2 28.85 -5.46 -8.73
N ALA A 3 27.91 -5.73 -9.64
CA ALA A 3 26.89 -6.77 -9.44
C ALA A 3 27.48 -8.19 -9.30
N LEU A 4 28.62 -8.46 -9.94
CA LEU A 4 29.32 -9.75 -9.86
C LEU A 4 30.16 -9.87 -8.58
N GLN A 5 30.70 -8.76 -8.06
CA GLN A 5 31.41 -8.75 -6.78
C GLN A 5 30.47 -8.95 -5.58
N ALA A 6 29.24 -8.39 -5.62
CA ALA A 6 28.25 -8.59 -4.57
C ALA A 6 27.76 -10.05 -4.44
N LEU A 7 27.75 -10.80 -5.55
CA LEU A 7 27.46 -12.25 -5.56
C LEU A 7 28.58 -13.08 -4.92
N GLY A 8 29.84 -12.69 -5.09
CA GLY A 8 30.99 -13.44 -4.56
C GLY A 8 31.13 -13.39 -3.03
N GLY A 9 30.42 -12.49 -2.35
CA GLY A 9 30.44 -12.33 -0.90
C GLY A 9 29.30 -12.99 -0.13
N ASP A 10 28.38 -13.70 -0.80
CA ASP A 10 27.21 -14.37 -0.18
C ASP A 10 26.26 -13.45 0.62
N HIS A 11 26.35 -12.13 0.46
CA HIS A 11 25.58 -11.17 1.25
C HIS A 11 24.20 -10.84 0.67
N VAL A 12 23.98 -11.04 -0.64
CA VAL A 12 22.71 -10.75 -1.32
C VAL A 12 22.44 -11.74 -2.45
N SER A 13 21.17 -12.07 -2.67
CA SER A 13 20.74 -12.85 -3.85
C SER A 13 20.11 -11.94 -4.89
N PHE A 14 20.02 -12.39 -6.14
CA PHE A 14 19.41 -11.65 -7.24
C PHE A 14 18.15 -12.38 -7.74
N GLY A 15 17.16 -11.61 -8.18
CA GLY A 15 15.93 -12.12 -8.77
C GLY A 15 15.29 -11.08 -9.67
N TYR A 16 14.30 -11.51 -10.47
CA TYR A 16 13.51 -10.61 -11.29
C TYR A 16 12.32 -10.09 -10.49
N LEU A 17 12.14 -8.77 -10.43
CA LEU A 17 11.03 -8.13 -9.73
C LEU A 17 10.38 -7.09 -10.63
N THR A 18 9.07 -7.18 -10.80
CA THR A 18 8.29 -6.11 -11.42
C THR A 18 7.09 -5.83 -10.54
N THR A 19 6.96 -4.57 -10.12
CA THR A 19 5.81 -4.09 -9.38
C THR A 19 4.88 -3.37 -10.34
N THR A 20 3.66 -3.86 -10.47
CA THR A 20 2.62 -3.23 -11.30
C THR A 20 1.52 -2.68 -10.39
N VAL A 21 0.97 -1.52 -10.76
CA VAL A 21 -0.20 -0.93 -10.09
C VAL A 21 -1.31 -0.81 -11.12
N THR A 22 -2.42 -1.50 -10.88
CA THR A 22 -3.62 -1.43 -11.74
C THR A 22 -4.65 -0.53 -11.09
N VAL A 23 -5.25 0.38 -11.87
CA VAL A 23 -6.34 1.25 -11.43
C VAL A 23 -7.59 1.01 -12.28
N TRP A 24 -8.75 1.21 -11.69
CA TRP A 24 -10.05 1.17 -12.37
C TRP A 24 -10.90 2.40 -12.04
N GLY A 25 -11.82 2.74 -12.92
CA GLY A 25 -12.77 3.84 -12.77
C GLY A 25 -14.08 3.52 -13.50
N GLU A 26 -15.15 4.23 -13.16
CA GLU A 26 -16.46 4.07 -13.81
C GLU A 26 -16.41 4.41 -15.30
N ASP A 27 -15.55 5.36 -15.66
CA ASP A 27 -15.25 5.72 -17.03
C ASP A 27 -13.73 5.85 -17.27
N ARG A 28 -13.38 6.09 -18.53
CA ARG A 28 -12.00 6.25 -18.98
C ARG A 28 -11.30 7.45 -18.34
N GLN A 29 -12.02 8.53 -18.08
CA GLN A 29 -11.46 9.75 -17.51
C GLN A 29 -11.11 9.54 -16.04
N ALA A 30 -12.02 8.96 -15.26
CA ALA A 30 -11.80 8.61 -13.86
C ALA A 30 -10.59 7.68 -13.69
N ALA A 31 -10.44 6.67 -14.55
CA ALA A 31 -9.27 5.79 -14.54
C ALA A 31 -7.98 6.54 -14.89
N ALA A 32 -8.01 7.45 -15.87
CA ALA A 32 -6.86 8.25 -16.26
C ALA A 32 -6.43 9.24 -15.16
N GLU A 33 -7.37 9.81 -14.42
CA GLU A 33 -7.09 10.69 -13.28
C GLU A 33 -6.43 9.94 -12.14
N LYS A 34 -6.95 8.75 -11.77
CA LYS A 34 -6.31 7.87 -10.77
C LYS A 34 -4.90 7.46 -11.19
N LEU A 35 -4.72 7.10 -12.47
CA LEU A 35 -3.41 6.75 -13.00
C LEU A 35 -2.40 7.89 -12.85
N ARG A 36 -2.77 9.12 -13.21
CA ARG A 36 -1.93 10.31 -13.02
C ARG A 36 -1.64 10.59 -11.55
N ALA A 37 -2.60 10.35 -10.66
CA ALA A 37 -2.39 10.52 -9.22
C ALA A 37 -1.34 9.52 -8.68
N VAL A 38 -1.48 8.25 -9.02
CA VAL A 38 -0.53 7.19 -8.64
C VAL A 38 0.87 7.48 -9.20
N GLU A 39 0.98 7.81 -10.49
CA GLU A 39 2.24 8.17 -11.14
C GLU A 39 2.95 9.34 -10.44
N ARG A 40 2.21 10.40 -10.09
CA ARG A 40 2.77 11.53 -9.34
C ARG A 40 3.29 11.12 -7.96
N ILE A 41 2.55 10.29 -7.23
CA ILE A 41 2.95 9.84 -5.89
C ILE A 41 4.23 8.99 -5.98
N ILE A 42 4.25 8.00 -6.87
CA ILE A 42 5.39 7.10 -7.02
C ILE A 42 6.63 7.87 -7.48
N ASN A 43 6.49 8.75 -8.48
CA ASN A 43 7.61 9.58 -8.94
C ASN A 43 8.07 10.58 -7.87
N GLY A 44 7.15 11.12 -7.07
CA GLY A 44 7.47 12.00 -5.94
C GLY A 44 8.28 11.31 -4.83
N LEU A 45 8.20 9.98 -4.73
CA LEU A 45 9.01 9.16 -3.82
C LEU A 45 10.38 8.77 -4.41
N GLY A 46 10.75 9.29 -5.59
CA GLY A 46 12.03 9.03 -6.25
C GLY A 46 12.06 7.76 -7.11
N PHE A 47 10.92 7.07 -7.27
CA PHE A 47 10.79 5.97 -8.21
C PHE A 47 10.45 6.47 -9.62
N THR A 48 10.43 5.58 -10.60
CA THR A 48 9.99 5.90 -11.97
C THR A 48 8.92 4.91 -12.40
N THR A 49 7.76 5.42 -12.79
CA THR A 49 6.69 4.60 -13.36
C THR A 49 6.74 4.56 -14.88
N ILE A 50 6.30 3.44 -15.45
CA ILE A 50 6.02 3.32 -16.88
C ILE A 50 4.52 3.09 -17.05
N ARG A 51 3.88 3.96 -17.83
CA ARG A 51 2.48 3.77 -18.22
C ARG A 51 2.40 2.70 -19.30
N GLU A 52 1.87 1.54 -18.96
CA GLU A 52 1.66 0.47 -19.92
C GLU A 52 0.48 0.79 -20.85
N GLY A 53 0.73 0.62 -22.16
CA GLY A 53 -0.23 0.85 -23.23
C GLY A 53 -0.43 -0.41 -24.06
N VAL A 54 0.50 -0.68 -24.99
CA VAL A 54 0.46 -1.89 -25.83
C VAL A 54 0.52 -3.16 -24.97
N ASN A 55 1.35 -3.18 -23.93
CA ASN A 55 1.50 -4.33 -23.02
C ASN A 55 0.59 -4.24 -21.79
N ALA A 56 -0.52 -3.48 -21.85
CA ALA A 56 -1.37 -3.28 -20.67
C ALA A 56 -2.00 -4.58 -20.18
N VAL A 57 -2.35 -5.48 -21.10
CA VAL A 57 -2.94 -6.79 -20.76
C VAL A 57 -1.91 -7.68 -20.10
N GLU A 58 -0.70 -7.75 -20.65
CA GLU A 58 0.44 -8.50 -20.15
C GLU A 58 0.86 -8.01 -18.76
N ALA A 59 0.93 -6.69 -18.57
CA ALA A 59 1.24 -6.07 -17.29
C ALA A 59 0.17 -6.38 -16.23
N TRP A 60 -1.11 -6.41 -16.63
CA TRP A 60 -2.19 -6.81 -15.73
C TRP A 60 -2.14 -8.31 -15.39
N LEU A 61 -1.99 -9.18 -16.39
CA LEU A 61 -1.86 -10.62 -16.18
C LEU A 61 -0.65 -10.95 -15.30
N GLY A 62 0.49 -10.29 -15.51
CA GLY A 62 1.70 -10.47 -14.70
C GLY A 62 1.54 -10.04 -13.23
N SER A 63 0.51 -9.26 -12.91
CA SER A 63 0.15 -8.91 -11.52
C SER A 63 -0.61 -10.03 -10.80
N LEU A 64 -1.18 -10.99 -11.55
CA LEU A 64 -1.96 -12.07 -10.99
C LEU A 64 -1.04 -13.18 -10.45
N PRO A 65 -1.30 -13.70 -9.23
CA PRO A 65 -0.56 -14.83 -8.70
C PRO A 65 -0.56 -16.02 -9.68
N GLY A 66 0.64 -16.57 -9.95
CA GLY A 66 0.82 -17.70 -10.85
C GLY A 66 1.01 -17.37 -12.34
N HIS A 67 0.80 -16.12 -12.77
CA HIS A 67 0.99 -15.70 -14.17
C HIS A 67 2.41 -15.15 -14.45
N VAL A 68 3.43 -15.96 -14.14
CA VAL A 68 4.84 -15.54 -14.19
C VAL A 68 5.38 -15.22 -15.60
N TYR A 69 4.72 -15.69 -16.65
CA TYR A 69 5.17 -15.54 -18.04
C TYR A 69 4.66 -14.27 -18.73
N ALA A 70 3.61 -13.65 -18.22
CA ALA A 70 3.02 -12.46 -18.83
C ALA A 70 3.85 -11.20 -18.55
N ASN A 71 4.78 -11.25 -17.60
CA ASN A 71 5.58 -10.10 -17.23
C ASN A 71 6.71 -9.86 -18.24
N VAL A 72 6.50 -8.92 -19.16
CA VAL A 72 7.46 -8.59 -20.23
C VAL A 72 8.69 -7.85 -19.70
N ARG A 73 8.57 -7.16 -18.56
CA ARG A 73 9.70 -6.47 -17.93
C ARG A 73 10.26 -7.36 -16.84
N GLN A 74 11.53 -7.71 -16.94
CA GLN A 74 12.22 -8.54 -15.95
C GLN A 74 13.50 -7.84 -15.51
N PRO A 75 13.41 -6.70 -14.78
CA PRO A 75 14.61 -6.06 -14.27
C PRO A 75 15.18 -6.94 -13.14
N LEU A 76 16.50 -7.12 -13.17
CA LEU A 76 17.22 -7.85 -12.13
C LEU A 76 17.39 -6.93 -10.92
N VAL A 77 16.95 -7.37 -9.76
CA VAL A 77 17.12 -6.66 -8.48
C VAL A 77 17.80 -7.58 -7.46
N HIS A 78 18.56 -7.00 -6.54
CA HIS A 78 19.12 -7.75 -5.41
C HIS A 78 18.17 -7.75 -4.20
N THR A 79 18.31 -8.73 -3.31
CA THR A 79 17.42 -8.93 -2.15
C THR A 79 17.32 -7.73 -1.22
N LEU A 80 18.37 -6.91 -1.07
CA LEU A 80 18.27 -5.67 -0.28
C LEU A 80 17.34 -4.62 -0.92
N ASN A 81 17.30 -4.48 -2.25
CA ASN A 81 16.37 -3.57 -2.93
C ASN A 81 14.94 -4.09 -2.74
N LEU A 82 14.75 -5.41 -2.87
CA LEU A 82 13.47 -6.03 -2.56
C LEU A 82 13.05 -5.74 -1.11
N ALA A 83 13.93 -5.91 -0.13
CA ALA A 83 13.62 -5.65 1.28
C ALA A 83 13.16 -4.20 1.53
N HIS A 84 13.79 -3.23 0.87
CA HIS A 84 13.38 -1.81 0.95
C HIS A 84 12.07 -1.50 0.19
N LEU A 85 11.74 -2.28 -0.82
CA LEU A 85 10.53 -2.10 -1.64
C LEU A 85 9.30 -2.82 -1.08
N MET A 86 9.49 -3.86 -0.25
CA MET A 86 8.39 -4.65 0.28
C MET A 86 7.52 -3.83 1.24
N PRO A 87 6.19 -3.75 1.01
CA PRO A 87 5.28 -3.09 1.93
C PRO A 87 5.03 -3.98 3.15
N LEU A 88 6.01 -4.05 4.06
CA LEU A 88 5.95 -4.87 5.28
C LEU A 88 5.02 -4.30 6.36
N SER A 89 4.70 -3.01 6.28
CA SER A 89 3.80 -2.34 7.20
C SER A 89 2.90 -1.36 6.44
N SER A 90 1.59 -1.45 6.68
CA SER A 90 0.63 -0.42 6.27
C SER A 90 0.09 0.29 7.51
N VAL A 91 -0.19 1.59 7.37
CA VAL A 91 -0.87 2.34 8.44
C VAL A 91 -2.31 1.84 8.51
N TRP A 92 -2.69 1.24 9.63
CA TRP A 92 -4.08 0.89 9.89
C TRP A 92 -4.87 2.14 10.28
N ALA A 93 -5.82 2.54 9.44
CA ALA A 93 -6.58 3.77 9.62
C ALA A 93 -7.72 3.67 10.67
N GLY A 94 -7.87 2.52 11.32
CA GLY A 94 -9.00 2.24 12.23
C GLY A 94 -10.35 2.07 11.52
N PRO A 95 -11.38 1.58 12.23
CA PRO A 95 -12.72 1.40 11.67
C PRO A 95 -13.42 2.75 11.40
N ALA A 96 -14.27 2.78 10.38
CA ALA A 96 -14.99 4.00 9.97
C ALA A 96 -16.09 4.42 10.95
N THR A 97 -16.61 3.49 11.74
CA THR A 97 -17.69 3.66 12.72
C THR A 97 -17.46 2.75 13.92
N ASN A 98 -18.16 3.01 15.03
CA ASN A 98 -18.21 2.11 16.18
C ASN A 98 -19.46 1.22 16.10
N GLU A 99 -19.31 0.00 15.60
CA GLU A 99 -20.43 -0.92 15.40
C GLU A 99 -21.17 -1.29 16.69
N HIS A 100 -20.46 -1.39 17.82
CA HIS A 100 -21.08 -1.74 19.09
C HIS A 100 -22.02 -0.64 19.58
N LEU A 101 -21.51 0.59 19.60
CA LEU A 101 -22.34 1.73 19.98
C LEU A 101 -23.51 1.90 19.00
N ALA A 102 -23.30 1.63 17.71
CA ALA A 102 -24.40 1.69 16.75
C ALA A 102 -25.50 0.67 17.07
N LYS A 103 -25.13 -0.57 17.43
CA LYS A 103 -26.08 -1.62 17.84
C LYS A 103 -26.84 -1.26 19.12
N VAL A 104 -26.14 -0.76 20.13
CA VAL A 104 -26.72 -0.45 21.46
C VAL A 104 -27.59 0.81 21.42
N THR A 105 -27.15 1.84 20.70
CA THR A 105 -27.88 3.12 20.60
C THR A 105 -28.96 3.13 19.51
N GLN A 106 -28.95 2.15 18.62
CA GLN A 106 -29.81 2.10 17.43
C GLN A 106 -29.66 3.35 16.52
N THR A 107 -28.50 3.99 16.57
CA THR A 107 -28.15 5.17 15.78
C THR A 107 -26.75 5.02 15.18
N GLU A 108 -26.41 5.78 14.14
CA GLU A 108 -25.06 5.75 13.60
C GLU A 108 -24.06 6.28 14.63
N ALA A 109 -22.99 5.52 14.89
CA ALA A 109 -21.97 5.89 15.87
C ALA A 109 -20.61 6.14 15.18
N PRO A 110 -20.14 7.38 15.10
CA PRO A 110 -18.82 7.69 14.55
C PRO A 110 -17.68 7.19 15.47
N PRO A 111 -16.42 7.14 14.99
CA PRO A 111 -15.27 6.91 15.84
C PRO A 111 -15.15 8.01 16.89
N LEU A 112 -14.49 7.71 18.01
CA LEU A 112 -14.32 8.63 19.14
C LEU A 112 -13.62 9.93 18.72
N PHE A 113 -12.56 9.81 17.91
CA PHE A 113 -11.93 10.94 17.24
C PHE A 113 -11.20 10.51 15.98
N VAL A 114 -10.85 11.50 15.15
CA VAL A 114 -9.96 11.35 13.99
C VAL A 114 -8.66 12.09 14.28
N ALA A 115 -7.52 11.41 14.14
CA ALA A 115 -6.19 11.97 14.27
C ALA A 115 -5.42 11.82 12.96
N GLU A 116 -4.31 12.56 12.81
CA GLU A 116 -3.39 12.42 11.69
C GLU A 116 -2.22 11.53 12.12
N THR A 117 -1.94 10.44 11.40
CA THR A 117 -0.74 9.64 11.63
C THR A 117 0.49 10.31 11.01
N SER A 118 1.68 9.80 11.35
CA SER A 118 2.87 10.04 10.53
C SER A 118 2.56 9.62 9.09
N GLY A 119 2.64 10.55 8.13
CA GLY A 119 2.31 10.31 6.72
C GLY A 119 0.91 10.74 6.29
N SER A 120 0.22 11.58 7.07
CA SER A 120 -1.06 12.21 6.72
C SER A 120 -2.21 11.24 6.42
N THR A 121 -2.11 10.00 6.91
CA THR A 121 -3.23 9.06 6.89
C THR A 121 -4.16 9.38 8.07
N PRO A 122 -5.47 9.58 7.85
CA PRO A 122 -6.41 9.73 8.96
C PRO A 122 -6.53 8.45 9.77
N PHE A 123 -6.27 8.52 11.08
CA PHE A 123 -6.50 7.46 12.05
C PHE A 123 -7.81 7.68 12.79
N ARG A 124 -8.67 6.67 12.80
CA ARG A 124 -9.98 6.69 13.46
C ARG A 124 -9.90 5.86 14.72
N LEU A 125 -9.96 6.50 15.87
CA LEU A 125 -9.98 5.76 17.13
C LEU A 125 -11.40 5.26 17.40
N SER A 126 -11.61 3.95 17.38
CA SER A 126 -12.77 3.30 17.99
C SER A 126 -12.32 2.59 19.26
N THR A 127 -13.06 2.79 20.35
CA THR A 127 -12.74 2.19 21.65
C THR A 127 -13.18 0.74 21.78
N HIS A 128 -14.07 0.28 20.90
CA HIS A 128 -14.70 -1.03 21.02
C HIS A 128 -14.12 -2.01 20.00
N VAL A 129 -13.75 -3.19 20.49
CA VAL A 129 -13.58 -4.40 19.67
C VAL A 129 -14.71 -5.32 20.08
N GLU A 130 -15.67 -5.53 19.18
CA GLU A 130 -16.95 -6.17 19.51
C GLU A 130 -17.59 -5.44 20.70
N ASP A 131 -17.89 -6.11 21.81
CA ASP A 131 -18.50 -5.52 23.00
C ASP A 131 -17.51 -5.00 24.05
N VAL A 132 -16.19 -5.14 23.83
CA VAL A 132 -15.17 -4.76 24.81
C VAL A 132 -14.65 -3.35 24.54
N GLY A 133 -14.85 -2.44 25.50
CA GLY A 133 -14.53 -1.01 25.39
C GLY A 133 -13.47 -0.47 26.36
N HIS A 134 -12.57 -1.31 26.90
CA HIS A 134 -11.59 -0.87 27.89
C HIS A 134 -10.55 0.11 27.30
N MET A 135 -10.36 1.25 27.97
CA MET A 135 -9.44 2.29 27.54
C MET A 135 -8.79 2.96 28.76
N LEU A 136 -7.49 3.28 28.65
CA LEU A 136 -6.74 4.08 29.61
C LEU A 136 -6.06 5.23 28.86
N VAL A 137 -6.22 6.45 29.36
CA VAL A 137 -5.55 7.65 28.83
C VAL A 137 -4.61 8.18 29.90
N VAL A 138 -3.33 8.35 29.55
CA VAL A 138 -2.30 8.91 30.43
C VAL A 138 -1.55 9.99 29.65
N GLY A 139 -1.35 11.15 30.25
CA GLY A 139 -0.61 12.26 29.67
C GLY A 139 -0.19 13.29 30.71
N PRO A 140 0.80 14.15 30.40
CA PRO A 140 1.12 15.31 31.22
C PRO A 140 -0.07 16.29 31.26
N THR A 141 -0.01 17.28 32.14
CA THR A 141 -1.00 18.35 32.13
C THR A 141 -0.81 19.23 30.89
N GLY A 142 -1.86 19.33 30.06
CA GLY A 142 -1.87 20.11 28.82
C GLY A 142 -1.25 19.37 27.64
#